data_AF-A0A1B8TSV8-F1
#
_entry.id   AF-A0A1B8TSV8-F1
#
_cell.length_a   1.000
_cell.length_b   1.000
_cell.length_c   1.000
_cell.angle_alpha   90.00
_cell.angle_beta   90.00
_cell.angle_gamma   90.00
#
_symmetry.space_group_name_H-M   'P 1'
#
loop_
_entity.id
_entity.type
_entity.pdbx_description
1 polymer ?
#
loop_
_entity_poly.entity_id
_entity_poly.type
_entity_poly.pdbx_seq_one_letter_code
_entity_poly.pdbx_strand_id
1 'polypeptide(L)'
;MINVLQNFSLIKRVFLVAFIVVSLNTFSKEKEDICLNHNHETSFEFFFCDVCSSTTGGGSFGLGTLNNASFVGVRYVFSSFESKDGIFANSPTTKESFNTYQLWGRVPINERFYVSAILPYQDLTRKFEDRLETTNGFGDATIMGWYKLKLFKKVDKTKAEYVTLKEKSNHTLEFGLGLKLPTGKFEEVLTDRVNPGFQVGTGSTDFIVGISHVYNINKFGLNNSLTYYLKGENKNEYRFGNQFSYGSNLFYSITKENYNLMPFIGLSGNIYEKIKQFGETISDTDGTVFNGTLGTEISTKNFIIGANYTLPISHNLFGGDVTSQESFSLYLNFSLH
;
A
#
# COMPACT_ATOMS: atom_id res chain seq x y z
N MET A 1 -4.64 -51.70 -11.26
CA MET A 1 -3.87 -51.05 -10.18
C MET A 1 -3.73 -49.57 -10.52
N ILE A 2 -4.85 -48.83 -10.42
CA ILE A 2 -4.98 -47.41 -10.74
C ILE A 2 -5.94 -46.83 -9.69
N ASN A 3 -5.67 -45.61 -9.21
CA ASN A 3 -6.61 -44.70 -8.51
C ASN A 3 -6.87 -44.82 -7.00
N VAL A 4 -5.84 -44.95 -6.17
CA VAL A 4 -5.97 -44.55 -4.74
C VAL A 4 -5.33 -43.18 -4.45
N LEU A 5 -4.24 -42.83 -5.15
CA LEU A 5 -3.53 -41.55 -4.93
C LEU A 5 -4.20 -40.33 -5.60
N GLN A 6 -4.95 -40.49 -6.69
CA GLN A 6 -5.69 -39.38 -7.32
C GLN A 6 -6.87 -38.91 -6.46
N ASN A 7 -7.54 -39.83 -5.75
CA ASN A 7 -8.68 -39.50 -4.88
C ASN A 7 -8.29 -38.61 -3.69
N PHE A 8 -7.08 -38.78 -3.12
CA PHE A 8 -6.64 -37.95 -2.00
C PHE A 8 -6.41 -36.48 -2.38
N SER A 9 -6.00 -36.22 -3.63
CA SER A 9 -5.81 -34.85 -4.14
C SER A 9 -7.15 -34.17 -4.46
N LEU A 10 -8.14 -34.95 -4.90
CA LEU A 10 -9.49 -34.47 -5.18
C LEU A 10 -10.22 -34.12 -3.87
N ILE A 11 -10.10 -34.97 -2.85
CA ILE A 11 -10.68 -34.76 -1.52
C ILE A 11 -10.13 -33.47 -0.88
N LYS A 12 -8.82 -33.19 -0.99
CA LYS A 12 -8.24 -31.93 -0.48
C LYS A 12 -8.77 -30.68 -1.19
N ARG A 13 -9.02 -30.77 -2.51
CA ARG A 13 -9.59 -29.64 -3.28
C ARG A 13 -11.08 -29.43 -2.96
N VAL A 14 -11.83 -30.51 -2.77
CA VAL A 14 -13.23 -30.46 -2.35
C VAL A 14 -13.38 -29.90 -0.94
N PHE A 15 -12.51 -30.29 0.01
CA PHE A 15 -12.50 -29.69 1.35
C PHE A 15 -12.10 -28.21 1.35
N LEU A 16 -11.14 -27.80 0.52
CA LEU A 16 -10.76 -26.39 0.40
C LEU A 16 -11.90 -25.55 -0.20
N VAL A 17 -12.57 -26.06 -1.24
CA VAL A 17 -13.71 -25.37 -1.87
C VAL A 17 -14.93 -25.37 -0.94
N ALA A 18 -15.20 -26.46 -0.21
CA ALA A 18 -16.26 -26.53 0.79
C ALA A 18 -15.98 -25.58 1.96
N PHE A 19 -14.73 -25.45 2.41
CA PHE A 19 -14.35 -24.49 3.46
C PHE A 19 -14.55 -23.04 2.98
N ILE A 20 -14.19 -22.74 1.73
CA ILE A 20 -14.42 -21.42 1.13
C ILE A 20 -15.93 -21.12 0.98
N VAL A 21 -16.73 -22.10 0.55
CA VAL A 21 -18.19 -21.94 0.42
C VAL A 21 -18.87 -21.82 1.78
N VAL A 22 -18.43 -22.56 2.81
CA VAL A 22 -18.94 -22.42 4.18
C VAL A 22 -18.58 -21.06 4.78
N SER A 23 -17.36 -20.55 4.54
CA SER A 23 -16.97 -19.20 4.97
C SER A 23 -17.72 -18.07 4.26
N LEU A 24 -18.23 -18.31 3.05
CA LEU A 24 -19.03 -17.33 2.30
C LEU A 24 -20.52 -17.35 2.67
N ASN A 25 -21.03 -18.46 3.24
CA ASN A 25 -22.43 -18.55 3.68
C ASN A 25 -22.64 -18.06 5.12
N THR A 26 -21.58 -17.88 5.92
CA THR A 26 -21.67 -17.25 7.26
C THR A 26 -21.80 -15.72 7.22
N PHE A 27 -21.84 -15.10 6.03
CA PHE A 27 -21.95 -13.63 5.86
C PHE A 27 -23.26 -13.20 5.17
N SER A 28 -24.36 -13.94 5.35
CA SER A 28 -25.66 -13.55 4.78
C SER A 28 -26.80 -13.58 5.81
N LYS A 29 -27.28 -12.37 6.16
CA LYS A 29 -28.49 -11.98 6.93
C LYS A 29 -28.44 -12.27 8.44
N GLU A 30 -28.92 -11.38 9.33
CA GLU A 30 -30.06 -10.45 9.25
C GLU A 30 -29.93 -9.24 10.23
N LYS A 31 -30.84 -8.27 10.07
CA LYS A 31 -30.91 -6.89 10.63
C LYS A 31 -31.65 -6.79 11.99
N GLU A 32 -31.32 -5.72 12.75
CA GLU A 32 -32.11 -4.95 13.78
C GLU A 32 -32.57 -5.72 15.05
N ASP A 33 -32.59 -5.21 16.30
CA ASP A 33 -32.72 -3.86 16.87
C ASP A 33 -32.20 -3.78 18.34
N ILE A 34 -31.62 -2.62 18.70
CA ILE A 34 -31.80 -1.77 19.91
C ILE A 34 -31.66 -2.35 21.37
N CYS A 35 -30.73 -1.70 22.11
CA CYS A 35 -30.66 -1.38 23.55
C CYS A 35 -30.32 -2.43 24.65
N LEU A 36 -29.16 -2.25 25.33
CA LEU A 36 -29.01 -1.71 26.71
C LEU A 36 -27.74 -2.20 27.45
N ASN A 37 -27.11 -1.25 28.14
CA ASN A 37 -26.29 -1.32 29.36
C ASN A 37 -24.85 -1.86 29.33
N HIS A 38 -23.97 -0.98 29.82
CA HIS A 38 -22.60 -1.20 30.27
C HIS A 38 -22.42 -2.45 31.15
N ASN A 39 -21.32 -3.17 30.95
CA ASN A 39 -20.34 -3.50 31.98
C ASN A 39 -19.02 -3.97 31.36
N HIS A 40 -17.91 -3.50 31.96
CA HIS A 40 -16.54 -3.94 31.70
C HIS A 40 -16.40 -5.44 31.97
N GLU A 41 -15.88 -6.21 31.00
CA GLU A 41 -14.69 -7.06 31.10
C GLU A 41 -14.62 -8.09 29.97
N THR A 42 -13.46 -8.15 29.32
CA THR A 42 -12.94 -9.26 28.50
C THR A 42 -13.79 -9.75 27.33
N SER A 43 -13.56 -9.17 26.16
CA SER A 43 -13.75 -9.86 24.88
C SER A 43 -12.57 -9.60 23.96
N PHE A 44 -11.89 -10.67 23.58
CA PHE A 44 -10.98 -10.72 22.44
C PHE A 44 -11.86 -10.53 21.19
N GLU A 45 -12.16 -9.27 20.85
CA GLU A 45 -12.84 -8.97 19.59
C GLU A 45 -11.84 -9.04 18.45
N PHE A 46 -12.20 -9.87 17.48
CA PHE A 46 -11.41 -10.16 16.31
C PHE A 46 -11.22 -8.91 15.46
N PHE A 47 -9.94 -8.68 15.14
CA PHE A 47 -9.37 -7.77 14.16
C PHE A 47 -10.31 -7.40 12.99
N PHE A 48 -10.75 -6.14 12.99
CA PHE A 48 -11.11 -5.38 11.80
C PHE A 48 -10.20 -4.14 11.79
N CYS A 49 -9.31 -4.04 10.81
CA CYS A 49 -9.50 -3.26 9.61
C CYS A 49 -9.05 -1.74 9.59
N ASP A 50 -7.93 -1.23 10.24
CA ASP A 50 -7.14 0.14 10.20
C ASP A 50 -5.85 0.62 9.24
N VAL A 51 -5.91 1.40 8.08
CA VAL A 51 -4.84 1.70 6.98
C VAL A 51 -5.12 2.91 6.06
N CYS A 52 -4.44 4.04 6.31
CA CYS A 52 -4.16 5.08 5.32
C CYS A 52 -2.94 4.70 4.47
N SER A 53 -3.15 4.41 3.18
CA SER A 53 -2.10 4.41 2.13
C SER A 53 -2.08 5.73 1.34
N SER A 54 -2.91 6.70 1.72
CA SER A 54 -2.92 8.04 1.15
C SER A 54 -1.93 8.93 1.89
N THR A 55 -0.66 8.78 1.56
CA THR A 55 0.18 9.95 1.30
C THR A 55 -0.68 10.90 0.49
N THR A 56 -0.95 12.09 1.01
CA THR A 56 -1.43 13.23 0.21
C THR A 56 -0.69 13.24 -1.13
N GLY A 57 -1.39 12.78 -2.17
CA GLY A 57 -0.93 12.75 -3.56
C GLY A 57 0.13 11.72 -3.98
N GLY A 58 0.47 10.64 -3.27
CA GLY A 58 1.58 9.77 -3.75
C GLY A 58 1.55 8.32 -3.30
N GLY A 59 0.87 7.43 -4.04
CA GLY A 59 0.72 6.02 -3.65
C GLY A 59 2.03 5.29 -3.32
N SER A 60 1.98 4.41 -2.32
CA SER A 60 3.13 3.58 -1.92
C SER A 60 3.69 2.76 -3.10
N PHE A 61 5.02 2.79 -3.25
CA PHE A 61 5.78 1.95 -4.19
C PHE A 61 5.80 0.46 -3.78
N GLY A 62 5.37 0.12 -2.56
CA GLY A 62 5.43 -1.23 -2.01
C GLY A 62 4.24 -2.15 -2.35
N LEU A 63 3.17 -1.62 -2.93
CA LEU A 63 1.96 -2.38 -3.28
C LEU A 63 1.90 -2.62 -4.80
N GLY A 64 2.55 -3.70 -5.25
CA GLY A 64 2.47 -4.24 -6.62
C GLY A 64 3.81 -4.57 -7.30
N THR A 65 3.74 -5.39 -8.36
CA THR A 65 4.83 -6.02 -9.13
C THR A 65 5.88 -6.74 -8.30
N LEU A 66 5.39 -7.70 -7.52
CA LEU A 66 6.12 -8.57 -6.59
C LEU A 66 7.41 -9.19 -7.18
N ASN A 67 7.49 -9.32 -8.51
CA ASN A 67 8.62 -9.91 -9.23
C ASN A 67 9.63 -8.89 -9.79
N ASN A 68 9.61 -7.62 -9.35
CA ASN A 68 10.47 -6.53 -9.88
C ASN A 68 10.39 -6.39 -11.41
N ALA A 69 9.21 -6.67 -11.98
CA ALA A 69 8.96 -6.56 -13.41
C ALA A 69 9.09 -5.10 -13.86
N SER A 70 9.48 -4.91 -15.12
CA SER A 70 9.46 -3.60 -15.76
C SER A 70 8.14 -3.42 -16.47
N PHE A 71 7.47 -2.29 -16.24
CA PHE A 71 6.12 -2.09 -16.74
C PHE A 71 5.74 -0.62 -16.90
N VAL A 72 4.68 -0.39 -17.66
CA VAL A 72 3.87 0.83 -17.62
C VAL A 72 2.41 0.40 -17.49
N GLY A 73 1.65 1.06 -16.63
CA GLY A 73 0.30 0.62 -16.35
C GLY A 73 -0.56 1.65 -15.64
N VAL A 74 -1.74 1.19 -15.30
CA VAL A 74 -2.73 1.95 -14.53
C VAL A 74 -3.05 1.22 -13.24
N ARG A 75 -3.25 1.99 -12.16
CA ARG A 75 -3.63 1.49 -10.85
C ARG A 75 -4.79 2.31 -10.31
N TYR A 76 -5.86 1.65 -9.95
CA TYR A 76 -6.95 2.21 -9.17
C TYR A 76 -6.74 1.85 -7.69
N VAL A 77 -6.97 2.81 -6.81
CA VAL A 77 -6.94 2.65 -5.35
C VAL A 77 -8.17 3.34 -4.78
N PHE A 78 -9.01 2.58 -4.10
CA PHE A 78 -10.07 3.09 -3.26
C PHE A 78 -9.60 3.04 -1.80
N SER A 79 -9.79 4.12 -1.06
CA SER A 79 -9.59 4.17 0.40
C SER A 79 -10.74 4.91 1.07
N SER A 80 -11.12 4.47 2.26
CA SER A 80 -12.16 5.11 3.07
C SER A 80 -11.59 5.57 4.42
N PHE A 81 -12.08 6.70 4.92
CA PHE A 81 -11.73 7.25 6.23
C PHE A 81 -12.98 7.72 6.94
N GLU A 82 -12.94 7.70 8.26
CA GLU A 82 -13.88 8.45 9.09
C GLU A 82 -13.09 9.52 9.83
N SER A 83 -13.59 10.75 9.82
CA SER A 83 -12.96 11.84 10.56
C SER A 83 -14.00 12.61 11.35
N LYS A 84 -13.57 13.12 12.49
CA LYS A 84 -14.43 13.91 13.37
C LYS A 84 -14.71 15.29 12.77
N ASP A 85 -15.94 15.75 12.87
CA ASP A 85 -16.37 17.08 12.45
C ASP A 85 -16.58 17.99 13.65
N GLY A 86 -15.47 18.37 14.28
CA GLY A 86 -15.45 19.31 15.40
C GLY A 86 -14.42 18.98 16.48
N ILE A 87 -14.32 19.88 17.47
CA ILE A 87 -13.33 19.81 18.54
C ILE A 87 -13.83 19.08 19.81
N PHE A 88 -15.14 18.84 19.92
CA PHE A 88 -15.73 18.21 21.11
C PHE A 88 -15.74 16.69 20.99
N ALA A 89 -15.59 15.96 22.10
CA ALA A 89 -15.59 14.50 22.10
C ALA A 89 -16.84 13.84 21.47
N ASN A 90 -17.98 14.54 21.48
CA ASN A 90 -19.25 14.10 20.90
C ASN A 90 -19.56 14.76 19.54
N SER A 91 -18.55 15.30 18.86
CA SER A 91 -18.73 15.87 17.52
C SER A 91 -19.15 14.77 16.53
N PRO A 92 -19.99 15.09 15.54
CA PRO A 92 -20.41 14.12 14.53
C PRO A 92 -19.21 13.60 13.73
N THR A 93 -19.35 12.43 13.12
CA THR A 93 -18.32 11.87 12.24
C THR A 93 -18.69 12.08 10.78
N THR A 94 -17.67 12.23 9.95
CA THR A 94 -17.79 12.33 8.50
C THR A 94 -17.19 11.13 7.85
N LYS A 95 -17.76 10.72 6.73
CA LYS A 95 -17.23 9.61 5.93
C LYS A 95 -16.54 10.16 4.70
N GLU A 96 -15.30 9.76 4.50
CA GLU A 96 -14.47 10.21 3.40
C GLU A 96 -14.11 9.06 2.49
N SER A 97 -14.20 9.27 1.19
CA SER A 97 -13.92 8.29 0.16
C SER A 97 -12.92 8.86 -0.84
N PHE A 98 -11.84 8.14 -1.05
CA PHE A 98 -10.71 8.54 -1.89
C PHE A 98 -10.61 7.58 -3.06
N ASN A 99 -11.00 8.04 -4.24
CA ASN A 99 -10.84 7.30 -5.49
C ASN A 99 -9.59 7.83 -6.20
N THR A 100 -8.53 7.04 -6.24
CA THR A 100 -7.25 7.44 -6.83
C THR A 100 -6.91 6.58 -8.05
N TYR A 101 -6.80 7.21 -9.20
CA TYR A 101 -6.40 6.61 -10.47
C TYR A 101 -4.96 7.02 -10.77
N GLN A 102 -4.09 6.07 -11.05
CA GLN A 102 -2.67 6.34 -11.19
C GLN A 102 -2.16 5.81 -12.51
N LEU A 103 -1.50 6.67 -13.27
CA LEU A 103 -0.55 6.24 -14.27
C LEU A 103 0.77 5.98 -13.55
N TRP A 104 1.32 4.78 -13.68
CA TRP A 104 2.54 4.41 -12.98
C TRP A 104 3.40 3.48 -13.83
N GLY A 105 4.70 3.51 -13.58
CA GLY A 105 5.63 2.69 -14.34
C GLY A 105 6.97 2.51 -13.66
N ARG A 106 7.64 1.45 -14.07
CA ARG A 106 9.01 1.07 -13.71
C ARG A 106 9.75 0.75 -15.00
N VAL A 107 10.60 1.67 -15.44
CA VAL A 107 11.30 1.60 -16.73
C VAL A 107 12.80 1.38 -16.50
N PRO A 108 13.39 0.27 -17.00
CA PRO A 108 14.81 0.01 -16.87
C PRO A 108 15.59 0.94 -17.80
N ILE A 109 16.65 1.56 -17.26
CA ILE A 109 17.66 2.25 -18.07
C ILE A 109 18.72 1.22 -18.50
N ASN A 110 19.13 0.35 -17.57
CA ASN A 110 20.04 -0.76 -17.81
C ASN A 110 19.83 -1.84 -16.73
N GLU A 111 20.71 -2.84 -16.66
CA GLU A 111 20.56 -3.94 -15.71
C GLU A 111 20.63 -3.53 -14.22
N ARG A 112 21.22 -2.38 -13.92
CA ARG A 112 21.43 -1.87 -12.56
C ARG A 112 20.58 -0.64 -12.24
N PHE A 113 20.18 0.14 -13.24
CA PHE A 113 19.45 1.38 -13.03
C PHE A 113 18.06 1.32 -13.66
N TYR A 114 17.06 1.79 -12.93
CA TYR A 114 15.71 1.95 -13.44
C TYR A 114 15.08 3.21 -12.85
N VAL A 115 14.08 3.74 -13.53
CA VAL A 115 13.28 4.89 -13.08
C VAL A 115 11.87 4.41 -12.82
N SER A 116 11.27 4.89 -11.74
CA SER A 116 9.84 4.74 -11.49
C SER A 116 9.17 6.10 -11.44
N ALA A 117 7.96 6.17 -11.98
CA ALA A 117 7.16 7.39 -11.94
C ALA A 117 5.70 7.06 -11.63
N ILE A 118 5.01 7.99 -10.95
CA ILE A 118 3.60 7.91 -10.60
C ILE A 118 2.97 9.28 -10.87
N LEU A 119 1.85 9.30 -11.59
CA LEU A 119 0.98 10.46 -11.75
C LEU A 119 -0.43 10.08 -11.30
N PRO A 120 -0.89 10.60 -10.15
CA PRO A 120 -2.24 10.34 -9.66
C PRO A 120 -3.25 11.37 -10.17
N TYR A 121 -4.46 10.90 -10.42
CA TYR A 121 -5.70 11.67 -10.48
C TYR A 121 -6.58 11.20 -9.33
N GLN A 122 -7.13 12.13 -8.57
CA GLN A 122 -7.88 11.86 -7.36
C GLN A 122 -9.28 12.43 -7.48
N ASP A 123 -10.25 11.68 -6.97
CA ASP A 123 -11.64 12.07 -6.80
C ASP A 123 -12.05 11.74 -5.36
N LEU A 124 -12.14 12.79 -4.55
CA LEU A 124 -12.33 12.72 -3.11
C LEU A 124 -13.72 13.22 -2.76
N THR A 125 -14.42 12.46 -1.94
CA THR A 125 -15.76 12.80 -1.45
C THR A 125 -15.78 12.73 0.07
N ARG A 126 -16.29 13.75 0.75
CA ARG A 126 -16.51 13.79 2.20
C ARG A 126 -17.99 14.06 2.45
N LYS A 127 -18.63 13.16 3.18
CA LYS A 127 -20.04 13.24 3.54
C LYS A 127 -20.20 13.60 5.01
N PHE A 128 -20.89 14.72 5.23
CA PHE A 128 -21.36 15.18 6.53
C PHE A 128 -22.83 14.76 6.72
N GLU A 129 -23.39 15.06 7.89
CA GLU A 129 -24.83 14.87 8.12
C GLU A 129 -25.69 15.81 7.26
N ASP A 130 -25.22 17.04 7.03
CA ASP A 130 -25.96 18.13 6.39
C ASP A 130 -25.49 18.47 4.97
N ARG A 131 -24.27 18.10 4.60
CA ARG A 131 -23.64 18.47 3.32
C ARG A 131 -22.75 17.39 2.73
N LEU A 132 -22.46 17.55 1.44
CA LEU A 132 -21.50 16.75 0.68
C LEU A 132 -20.42 17.66 0.12
N GLU A 133 -19.17 17.28 0.34
CA GLU A 133 -18.02 17.97 -0.23
C GLU A 133 -17.29 17.05 -1.19
N THR A 134 -16.87 17.61 -2.33
CA THR A 134 -16.15 16.87 -3.36
C THR A 134 -14.97 17.68 -3.85
N THR A 135 -13.82 17.04 -4.04
CA THR A 135 -12.65 17.66 -4.67
C THR A 135 -11.99 16.65 -5.60
N ASN A 136 -11.59 17.11 -6.79
CA ASN A 136 -10.96 16.24 -7.77
C ASN A 136 -9.88 16.98 -8.57
N GLY A 137 -8.96 16.19 -9.13
CA GLY A 137 -7.90 16.71 -9.97
C GLY A 137 -6.66 15.82 -9.99
N PHE A 138 -5.68 16.24 -10.78
CA PHE A 138 -4.35 15.66 -10.69
C PHE A 138 -3.75 15.95 -9.32
N GLY A 139 -3.07 14.95 -8.78
CA GLY A 139 -2.25 15.09 -7.60
C GLY A 139 -0.78 15.28 -7.95
N ASP A 140 0.06 15.06 -6.95
CA ASP A 140 1.49 15.32 -7.05
C ASP A 140 2.24 14.19 -7.76
N ALA A 141 2.92 14.52 -8.86
CA ALA A 141 3.70 13.58 -9.62
C ALA A 141 4.93 13.15 -8.82
N THR A 142 5.22 11.86 -8.81
CA THR A 142 6.41 11.31 -8.15
C THR A 142 7.34 10.71 -9.17
N ILE A 143 8.65 10.97 -9.05
CA ILE A 143 9.71 10.35 -9.85
C ILE A 143 10.82 9.87 -8.95
N MET A 144 11.31 8.64 -9.18
CA MET A 144 12.43 8.07 -8.44
C MET A 144 13.40 7.37 -9.38
N GLY A 145 14.70 7.57 -9.16
CA GLY A 145 15.77 6.77 -9.74
C GLY A 145 16.22 5.70 -8.77
N TRP A 146 16.44 4.49 -9.25
CA TRP A 146 16.79 3.34 -8.42
C TRP A 146 18.06 2.64 -8.91
N TYR A 147 18.89 2.23 -7.95
CA TYR A 147 20.07 1.41 -8.14
C TYR A 147 19.83 0.00 -7.58
N LYS A 148 19.95 -1.00 -8.45
CA LYS A 148 19.77 -2.44 -8.18
C LYS A 148 21.12 -3.12 -7.97
N LEU A 149 21.36 -3.55 -6.74
CA LEU A 149 22.50 -4.34 -6.33
C LEU A 149 22.11 -5.82 -6.19
N LYS A 150 22.54 -6.65 -7.15
CA LYS A 150 22.38 -8.11 -7.08
C LYS A 150 23.49 -8.69 -6.20
N LEU A 151 23.13 -9.45 -5.18
CA LEU A 151 24.09 -10.12 -4.29
C LEU A 151 24.45 -11.51 -4.84
N PHE A 152 25.69 -11.94 -4.57
CA PHE A 152 26.22 -13.23 -5.00
C PHE A 152 26.64 -14.04 -3.77
N LYS A 153 26.54 -15.37 -3.86
CA LYS A 153 26.96 -16.26 -2.77
C LYS A 153 28.47 -16.19 -2.58
N LYS A 154 28.93 -16.36 -1.33
CA LYS A 154 30.36 -16.56 -1.07
C LYS A 154 30.81 -17.84 -1.75
N VAL A 155 31.86 -17.75 -2.56
CA VAL A 155 32.51 -18.92 -3.16
C VAL A 155 33.28 -19.63 -2.06
N ASP A 156 33.00 -20.92 -1.89
CA ASP A 156 33.72 -21.77 -0.94
C ASP A 156 35.16 -21.94 -1.42
N LYS A 157 36.15 -21.62 -0.57
CA LYS A 157 37.58 -21.59 -0.97
C LYS A 157 38.09 -22.97 -1.43
N THR A 158 37.43 -24.05 -1.03
CA THR A 158 37.71 -25.44 -1.42
C THR A 158 37.15 -25.85 -2.79
N LYS A 159 36.26 -25.05 -3.39
CA LYS A 159 35.68 -25.27 -4.74
C LYS A 159 36.15 -24.26 -5.79
N ALA A 160 37.05 -23.36 -5.41
CA ALA A 160 37.49 -22.22 -6.22
C ALA A 160 38.36 -22.59 -7.43
N GLU A 161 38.79 -23.85 -7.56
CA GLU A 161 39.64 -24.32 -8.67
C GLU A 161 38.83 -24.67 -9.94
N TYR A 162 37.51 -24.88 -9.84
CA TYR A 162 36.68 -25.37 -10.97
C TYR A 162 35.40 -24.56 -11.27
N VAL A 163 35.06 -23.52 -10.49
CA VAL A 163 33.80 -22.76 -10.65
C VAL A 163 34.07 -21.30 -11.00
N THR A 164 33.99 -20.96 -12.29
CA THR A 164 34.16 -19.61 -12.85
C THR A 164 32.89 -18.73 -12.78
N LEU A 165 31.73 -19.29 -12.41
CA LEU A 165 30.45 -18.56 -12.36
C LEU A 165 30.03 -18.29 -10.90
N LYS A 166 29.98 -17.01 -10.51
CA LYS A 166 29.43 -16.59 -9.20
C LYS A 166 27.95 -16.95 -9.10
N GLU A 167 27.59 -17.86 -8.19
CA GLU A 167 26.19 -18.18 -7.91
C GLU A 167 25.46 -16.96 -7.34
N LYS A 168 24.25 -16.65 -7.85
CA LYS A 168 23.41 -15.57 -7.32
C LYS A 168 22.89 -15.96 -5.92
N SER A 169 22.90 -15.02 -4.96
CA SER A 169 22.47 -15.30 -3.57
C SER A 169 20.97 -15.20 -3.36
N ASN A 170 20.16 -15.20 -4.42
CA ASN A 170 18.70 -15.01 -4.36
C ASN A 170 18.24 -13.66 -3.77
N HIS A 171 19.16 -12.81 -3.32
CA HIS A 171 18.90 -11.48 -2.76
C HIS A 171 19.20 -10.38 -3.78
N THR A 172 18.31 -9.40 -3.83
CA THR A 172 18.49 -8.14 -4.56
C THR A 172 18.21 -6.99 -3.60
N LEU A 173 19.13 -6.05 -3.49
CA LEU A 173 18.93 -4.79 -2.78
C LEU A 173 18.72 -3.68 -3.79
N GLU A 174 17.76 -2.81 -3.56
CA GLU A 174 17.47 -1.65 -4.40
C GLU A 174 17.49 -0.39 -3.53
N PHE A 175 18.19 0.63 -4.00
CA PHE A 175 18.30 1.93 -3.34
C PHE A 175 17.72 2.99 -4.25
N GLY A 176 16.77 3.78 -3.75
CA GLY A 176 16.01 4.75 -4.50
C GLY A 176 16.19 6.15 -3.95
N LEU A 177 16.31 7.13 -4.85
CA LEU A 177 16.21 8.54 -4.54
C LEU A 177 15.20 9.18 -5.49
N GLY A 178 14.38 10.10 -4.99
CA GLY A 178 13.39 10.73 -5.83
C GLY A 178 12.76 11.98 -5.23
N LEU A 179 11.81 12.51 -6.00
CA LEU A 179 11.11 13.74 -5.71
C LEU A 179 9.61 13.53 -5.94
N LYS A 180 8.82 14.09 -5.04
CA LYS A 180 7.40 14.38 -5.27
C LYS A 180 7.30 15.84 -5.69
N LEU A 181 6.70 16.11 -6.84
CA LEU A 181 6.58 17.43 -7.42
C LEU A 181 5.17 17.98 -7.17
N PRO A 182 5.02 19.28 -6.84
CA PRO A 182 3.73 19.90 -6.52
C PRO A 182 2.91 20.18 -7.80
N THR A 183 2.57 19.14 -8.55
CA THR A 183 1.74 19.23 -9.76
C THR A 183 0.26 19.25 -9.45
N GLY A 184 -0.12 18.80 -8.25
CA GLY A 184 -1.51 18.79 -7.82
C GLY A 184 -1.97 20.15 -7.30
N LYS A 185 -3.28 20.38 -7.38
CA LYS A 185 -3.87 21.59 -6.79
C LYS A 185 -3.84 21.49 -5.26
N PHE A 186 -3.46 22.57 -4.61
CA PHE A 186 -3.45 22.70 -3.16
C PHE A 186 -4.25 23.94 -2.75
N GLU A 187 -5.21 23.74 -1.84
CA GLU A 187 -6.12 24.77 -1.33
C GLU A 187 -6.06 24.80 0.20
N GLU A 188 -5.58 25.91 0.77
CA GLU A 188 -5.33 26.09 2.21
C GLU A 188 -6.57 25.90 3.08
N VAL A 189 -7.75 26.24 2.56
CA VAL A 189 -9.03 26.08 3.28
C VAL A 189 -9.30 24.61 3.65
N LEU A 190 -8.63 23.66 2.99
CA LEU A 190 -8.74 22.25 3.27
C LEU A 190 -7.76 21.77 4.37
N THR A 191 -6.75 22.56 4.74
CA THR A 191 -5.77 22.21 5.78
C THR A 191 -6.19 22.57 7.20
N ASP A 192 -7.14 23.50 7.38
CA ASP A 192 -7.73 23.85 8.68
C ASP A 192 -8.76 22.81 9.17
N ARG A 193 -8.75 21.62 8.57
CA ARG A 193 -9.72 20.55 8.80
C ARG A 193 -9.05 19.37 9.50
N VAL A 194 -9.86 18.59 10.21
CA VAL A 194 -9.39 17.43 11.01
C VAL A 194 -8.58 16.44 10.19
N ASN A 195 -9.02 16.12 8.97
CA ASN A 195 -8.19 15.39 8.01
C ASN A 195 -7.66 16.35 6.91
N PRO A 196 -6.42 16.89 7.07
CA PRO A 196 -5.76 17.70 6.05
C PRO A 196 -5.35 16.87 4.82
N GLY A 197 -5.55 15.55 4.87
CA GLY A 197 -5.36 14.64 3.76
C GLY A 197 -6.42 14.76 2.65
N PHE A 198 -7.56 15.39 2.93
CA PHE A 198 -8.66 15.57 1.97
C PHE A 198 -8.38 16.70 0.97
N GLN A 199 -7.34 16.50 0.16
CA GLN A 199 -6.91 17.40 -0.90
C GLN A 199 -6.11 16.63 -1.95
N VAL A 200 -6.05 17.17 -3.17
CA VAL A 200 -5.46 16.45 -4.30
C VAL A 200 -3.93 16.58 -4.40
N GLY A 201 -3.35 17.68 -3.94
CA GLY A 201 -1.89 17.90 -3.88
C GLY A 201 -1.47 18.53 -2.56
N THR A 202 -0.17 18.54 -2.26
CA THR A 202 0.38 19.18 -1.04
C THR A 202 0.96 20.56 -1.27
N GLY A 203 1.17 20.95 -2.54
CA GLY A 203 1.82 22.20 -2.89
C GLY A 203 3.31 22.27 -2.50
N SER A 204 3.89 21.15 -2.05
CA SER A 204 5.29 21.03 -1.62
C SER A 204 6.08 20.11 -2.55
N THR A 205 7.37 20.39 -2.68
CA THR A 205 8.31 19.40 -3.21
C THR A 205 8.81 18.54 -2.06
N ASP A 206 8.59 17.22 -2.13
CA ASP A 206 9.07 16.28 -1.11
C ASP A 206 10.26 15.50 -1.64
N PHE A 207 11.29 15.30 -0.81
CA PHE A 207 12.40 14.42 -1.13
C PHE A 207 12.13 13.01 -0.61
N ILE A 208 12.44 12.00 -1.42
CA ILE A 208 12.11 10.60 -1.15
C ILE A 208 13.37 9.77 -1.17
N VAL A 209 13.57 8.98 -0.11
CA VAL A 209 14.63 7.96 -0.03
C VAL A 209 13.96 6.61 0.15
N GLY A 210 14.33 5.64 -0.70
CA GLY A 210 13.77 4.30 -0.68
C GLY A 210 14.84 3.21 -0.57
N ILE A 211 14.52 2.14 0.14
CA ILE A 211 15.29 0.90 0.17
C ILE A 211 14.31 -0.25 -0.05
N SER A 212 14.63 -1.16 -0.96
CA SER A 212 13.89 -2.41 -1.13
C SER A 212 14.83 -3.60 -1.09
N HIS A 213 14.39 -4.67 -0.44
CA HIS A 213 15.07 -5.95 -0.39
C HIS A 213 14.14 -7.03 -0.91
N VAL A 214 14.57 -7.66 -2.00
CA VAL A 214 13.84 -8.77 -2.62
C VAL A 214 14.62 -10.04 -2.45
N TYR A 215 13.97 -11.06 -1.92
CA TYR A 215 14.52 -12.39 -1.73
C TYR A 215 13.62 -13.43 -2.39
N ASN A 216 14.17 -14.27 -3.27
CA ASN A 216 13.42 -15.29 -3.99
C ASN A 216 14.04 -16.68 -3.79
N ILE A 217 13.30 -17.61 -3.18
CA ILE A 217 13.74 -19.00 -3.01
C ILE A 217 12.68 -19.97 -3.53
N ASN A 218 13.06 -20.79 -4.52
CA ASN A 218 12.17 -21.74 -5.18
C ASN A 218 10.91 -21.03 -5.72
N LYS A 219 9.76 -21.27 -5.07
CA LYS A 219 8.47 -20.66 -5.39
C LYS A 219 8.09 -19.53 -4.44
N PHE A 220 8.83 -19.31 -3.36
CA PHE A 220 8.54 -18.24 -2.41
C PHE A 220 9.36 -17.01 -2.75
N GLY A 221 8.75 -15.85 -2.57
CA GLY A 221 9.48 -14.59 -2.58
C GLY A 221 9.01 -13.66 -1.48
N LEU A 222 9.95 -12.84 -1.01
CA LEU A 222 9.76 -11.85 0.04
C LEU A 222 10.23 -10.51 -0.50
N ASN A 223 9.38 -9.50 -0.43
CA ASN A 223 9.71 -8.12 -0.76
C ASN A 223 9.56 -7.25 0.49
N ASN A 224 10.68 -6.71 0.97
CA ASN A 224 10.70 -5.72 2.04
C ASN A 224 10.97 -4.34 1.45
N SER A 225 10.31 -3.32 1.99
CA SER A 225 10.46 -1.92 1.56
C SER A 225 10.50 -1.00 2.76
N LEU A 226 11.38 -0.01 2.69
CA LEU A 226 11.50 1.10 3.63
C LEU A 226 11.55 2.38 2.79
N THR A 227 10.77 3.39 3.14
CA THR A 227 10.74 4.68 2.43
C THR A 227 10.64 5.82 3.42
N TYR A 228 11.48 6.83 3.28
CA TYR A 228 11.41 8.06 4.04
C TYR A 228 11.06 9.22 3.11
N TYR A 229 10.02 9.97 3.48
CA TYR A 229 9.57 11.17 2.79
C TYR A 229 9.93 12.38 3.66
N LEU A 230 10.92 13.14 3.21
CA LEU A 230 11.25 14.44 3.76
C LEU A 230 10.31 15.46 3.10
N LYS A 231 9.31 15.91 3.87
CA LYS A 231 8.27 16.81 3.37
C LYS A 231 8.78 18.24 3.28
N GLY A 232 8.54 18.88 2.13
CA GLY A 232 8.83 20.30 1.95
C GLY A 232 7.75 21.20 2.54
N GLU A 233 8.10 22.46 2.75
CA GLU A 233 7.15 23.52 3.02
C GLU A 233 6.55 24.04 1.71
N ASN A 234 5.26 24.39 1.71
CA ASN A 234 4.59 24.96 0.55
C ASN A 234 4.52 26.50 0.64
N LYS A 235 3.93 27.12 -0.39
CA LYS A 235 3.82 28.59 -0.50
C LYS A 235 3.00 29.27 0.62
N ASN A 236 2.29 28.51 1.44
CA ASN A 236 1.45 29.01 2.54
C ASN A 236 2.11 28.78 3.90
N GLU A 237 3.44 28.60 3.93
CA GLU A 237 4.21 28.30 5.14
C GLU A 237 3.71 27.04 5.87
N TYR A 238 3.09 26.13 5.13
CA TYR A 238 2.54 24.88 5.63
C TYR A 238 3.43 23.71 5.20
N ARG A 239 3.80 22.87 6.16
CA ARG A 239 4.65 21.70 5.97
C ARG A 239 4.02 20.49 6.65
N PHE A 240 3.62 19.51 5.84
CA PHE A 240 3.27 18.18 6.36
C PHE A 240 4.44 17.58 7.13
N GLY A 241 4.14 16.78 8.16
CA GLY A 241 5.19 16.07 8.89
C GLY A 241 5.88 15.02 8.03
N ASN A 242 7.18 14.80 8.27
CA ASN A 242 7.91 13.76 7.57
C ASN A 242 7.26 12.40 7.80
N GLN A 243 7.46 11.49 6.84
CA GLN A 243 6.81 10.19 6.87
C GLN A 243 7.83 9.08 6.70
N PHE A 244 7.73 8.06 7.55
CA PHE A 244 8.43 6.80 7.39
C PHE A 244 7.44 5.68 7.08
N SER A 245 7.62 5.04 5.93
CA SER A 245 6.82 3.92 5.48
C SER A 245 7.66 2.65 5.47
N TYR A 246 7.08 1.54 5.92
CA TYR A 246 7.68 0.22 5.83
C TYR A 246 6.66 -0.81 5.36
N GLY A 247 7.13 -1.87 4.72
CA GLY A 247 6.27 -2.94 4.25
C GLY A 247 7.02 -4.22 3.93
N SER A 248 6.35 -5.36 4.11
CA SER A 248 6.85 -6.69 3.81
C SER A 248 5.75 -7.53 3.16
N ASN A 249 6.01 -8.07 1.96
CA ASN A 249 5.07 -8.92 1.22
C ASN A 249 5.70 -10.29 1.00
N LEU A 250 5.03 -11.35 1.46
CA LEU A 250 5.37 -12.73 1.19
C LEU A 250 4.43 -13.28 0.10
N PHE A 251 5.00 -13.82 -0.98
CA PHE A 251 4.25 -14.35 -2.11
C PHE A 251 4.68 -15.76 -2.48
N TYR A 252 3.76 -16.49 -3.11
CA TYR A 252 4.00 -17.83 -3.65
C TYR A 252 3.74 -17.88 -5.15
N SER A 253 4.75 -18.29 -5.91
CA SER A 253 4.77 -18.34 -7.38
C SER A 253 4.22 -19.66 -7.90
N ILE A 254 3.06 -19.59 -8.57
CA ILE A 254 2.40 -20.71 -9.25
C ILE A 254 2.60 -20.52 -10.76
N THR A 255 3.76 -20.99 -11.23
CA THR A 255 4.12 -20.88 -12.64
C THR A 255 3.47 -21.98 -13.48
N LYS A 256 2.81 -21.57 -14.56
CA LYS A 256 2.27 -22.39 -15.64
C LYS A 256 2.88 -21.94 -16.97
N GLU A 257 2.59 -22.65 -18.06
CA GLU A 257 3.19 -22.36 -19.38
C GLU A 257 2.95 -20.91 -19.84
N ASN A 258 1.75 -20.38 -19.61
CA ASN A 258 1.34 -19.08 -20.17
C ASN A 258 1.19 -17.97 -19.12
N TYR A 259 1.24 -18.30 -17.84
CA TYR A 259 1.03 -17.34 -16.77
C TYR A 259 1.71 -17.77 -15.46
N ASN A 260 1.97 -16.79 -14.62
CA ASN A 260 2.43 -16.95 -13.26
C ASN A 260 1.41 -16.30 -12.31
N LEU A 261 0.78 -17.11 -11.46
CA LEU A 261 -0.15 -16.64 -10.44
C LEU A 261 0.60 -16.50 -9.10
N MET A 262 0.49 -15.35 -8.47
CA MET A 262 1.25 -14.95 -7.30
C MET A 262 0.29 -14.41 -6.21
N PRO A 263 -0.41 -15.28 -5.47
CA PRO A 263 -1.05 -14.87 -4.22
C PRO A 263 0.00 -14.38 -3.23
N PHE A 264 -0.36 -13.36 -2.45
CA PHE A 264 0.52 -12.78 -1.45
C PHE A 264 -0.25 -12.30 -0.22
N ILE A 265 0.48 -12.30 0.90
CA ILE A 265 0.08 -11.64 2.14
C ILE A 265 1.16 -10.63 2.49
N GLY A 266 0.77 -9.55 3.15
CA GLY A 266 1.69 -8.48 3.50
C GLY A 266 1.37 -7.81 4.81
N LEU A 267 2.39 -7.17 5.37
CA LEU A 267 2.29 -6.24 6.47
C LEU A 267 2.89 -4.91 6.03
N SER A 268 2.31 -3.79 6.44
CA SER A 268 2.89 -2.46 6.19
C SER A 268 2.55 -1.49 7.30
N GLY A 269 3.20 -0.33 7.28
CA GLY A 269 2.85 0.74 8.20
C GLY A 269 3.44 2.07 7.80
N ASN A 270 2.87 3.12 8.39
CA ASN A 270 3.27 4.51 8.22
C ASN A 270 3.42 5.15 9.59
N ILE A 271 4.46 5.96 9.74
CA ILE A 271 4.69 6.83 10.89
C ILE A 271 4.80 8.25 10.35
N TYR A 272 3.95 9.14 10.84
CA TYR A 272 3.87 10.54 10.45
C TYR A 272 4.35 11.42 11.60
N GLU A 273 5.26 12.33 11.31
CA GLU A 273 5.63 13.41 12.23
C GLU A 273 4.55 14.50 12.24
N LYS A 274 4.67 15.45 13.17
CA LYS A 274 3.74 16.58 13.29
C LYS A 274 3.85 17.56 12.13
N ILE A 275 2.72 18.17 11.81
CA ILE A 275 2.59 19.25 10.83
C ILE A 275 3.19 20.53 11.43
N LYS A 276 3.79 21.35 10.56
CA LYS A 276 4.25 22.69 10.90
C LYS A 276 3.56 23.73 10.04
N GLN A 277 3.18 24.85 10.63
CA GLN A 277 2.60 25.98 9.93
C GLN A 277 3.11 27.29 10.53
N PHE A 278 3.55 28.24 9.69
CA PHE A 278 4.14 29.52 10.13
C PHE A 278 5.30 29.34 11.13
N GLY A 279 6.11 28.28 10.94
CA GLY A 279 7.21 27.93 11.84
C GLY A 279 6.81 27.21 13.14
N GLU A 280 5.51 27.15 13.47
CA GLU A 280 4.99 26.50 14.67
C GLU A 280 4.62 25.03 14.43
N THR A 281 4.79 24.19 15.45
CA THR A 281 4.41 22.77 15.37
C THR A 281 3.00 22.58 15.88
N ILE A 282 2.12 22.01 15.05
CA ILE A 282 0.72 21.80 15.40
C ILE A 282 0.60 20.52 16.23
N SER A 283 0.02 20.63 17.43
CA SER A 283 -0.25 19.49 18.32
C SER A 283 -1.20 18.49 17.68
N ASP A 284 -1.07 17.22 18.06
CA ASP A 284 -1.99 16.13 17.69
C ASP A 284 -2.23 16.00 16.17
N THR A 285 -1.18 16.26 15.37
CA THR A 285 -1.20 16.08 13.90
C THR A 285 -0.26 14.98 13.41
N ASP A 286 0.45 14.33 14.32
CA ASP A 286 1.22 13.12 14.06
C ASP A 286 0.31 11.89 14.01
N GLY A 287 0.91 10.75 13.65
CA GLY A 287 0.17 9.50 13.75
C GLY A 287 0.92 8.27 13.26
N THR A 288 0.33 7.12 13.54
CA THR A 288 0.83 5.82 13.13
C THR A 288 -0.28 4.97 12.54
N VAL A 289 0.10 4.09 11.63
CA VAL A 289 -0.81 3.17 10.96
C VAL A 289 -0.06 1.87 10.72
N PHE A 290 -0.68 0.74 11.03
CA PHE A 290 -0.16 -0.60 10.81
C PHE A 290 -1.23 -1.48 10.17
N ASN A 291 -0.79 -2.27 9.21
CA ASN A 291 -1.60 -2.76 8.11
C ASN A 291 -1.32 -4.23 7.87
N GLY A 292 -2.36 -5.01 7.63
CA GLY A 292 -2.34 -6.27 6.90
C GLY A 292 -2.67 -6.06 5.43
N THR A 293 -2.30 -6.97 4.56
CA THR A 293 -2.70 -6.94 3.14
C THR A 293 -2.82 -8.36 2.64
N LEU A 294 -3.85 -8.61 1.83
CA LEU A 294 -4.02 -9.83 1.06
C LEU A 294 -4.23 -9.47 -0.39
N GLY A 295 -3.62 -10.21 -1.29
CA GLY A 295 -3.72 -9.90 -2.70
C GLY A 295 -3.27 -11.04 -3.60
N THR A 296 -3.43 -10.80 -4.89
CA THR A 296 -2.96 -11.71 -5.91
C THR A 296 -2.53 -10.93 -7.15
N GLU A 297 -1.50 -11.43 -7.80
CA GLU A 297 -1.00 -10.92 -9.08
C GLU A 297 -0.96 -12.07 -10.10
N ILE A 298 -1.44 -11.83 -11.30
CA ILE A 298 -1.32 -12.72 -12.45
C ILE A 298 -0.42 -12.03 -13.45
N SER A 299 0.75 -12.61 -13.70
CA SER A 299 1.69 -12.16 -14.71
C SER A 299 1.65 -13.09 -15.91
N THR A 300 1.51 -12.52 -17.09
CA THR A 300 1.66 -13.17 -18.39
C THR A 300 2.85 -12.54 -19.11
N LYS A 301 3.14 -12.99 -20.34
CA LYS A 301 4.19 -12.39 -21.16
C LYS A 301 3.99 -10.88 -21.39
N ASN A 302 2.75 -10.43 -21.55
CA ASN A 302 2.46 -9.06 -21.97
C ASN A 302 1.80 -8.22 -20.86
N PHE A 303 1.13 -8.87 -19.90
CA PHE A 303 0.29 -8.19 -18.92
C PHE A 303 0.55 -8.70 -17.52
N ILE A 304 0.50 -7.78 -16.56
CA ILE A 304 0.47 -8.07 -15.13
C ILE A 304 -0.80 -7.44 -14.58
N ILE A 305 -1.68 -8.28 -14.06
CA ILE A 305 -2.96 -7.86 -13.48
C ILE A 305 -2.91 -8.23 -12.00
N GLY A 306 -3.28 -7.32 -11.13
CA GLY A 306 -3.38 -7.67 -9.72
C GLY A 306 -4.43 -6.90 -8.98
N ALA A 307 -4.79 -7.49 -7.84
CA ALA A 307 -5.75 -6.98 -6.91
C ALA A 307 -5.20 -7.14 -5.49
N ASN A 308 -5.42 -6.16 -4.64
CA ASN A 308 -5.14 -6.29 -3.22
C ASN A 308 -6.20 -5.60 -2.39
N TYR A 309 -6.45 -6.19 -1.23
CA TYR A 309 -7.29 -5.66 -0.19
C TYR A 309 -6.37 -5.46 1.01
N THR A 310 -6.20 -4.20 1.37
CA THR A 310 -5.32 -3.81 2.45
C THR A 310 -6.18 -3.75 3.68
N LEU A 311 -5.90 -4.73 4.55
CA LEU A 311 -6.63 -4.88 5.77
C LEU A 311 -6.04 -4.05 6.86
N PRO A 312 -6.84 -3.12 7.33
CA PRO A 312 -6.19 -2.18 8.20
C PRO A 312 -5.98 -2.84 9.65
N ILE A 313 -4.98 -2.58 10.52
CA ILE A 313 -4.83 -3.37 11.81
C ILE A 313 -4.81 -2.53 13.09
N SER A 314 -4.02 -1.46 13.11
CA SER A 314 -3.92 -0.56 14.25
C SER A 314 -3.54 0.81 13.75
N HIS A 315 -4.19 1.85 14.25
CA HIS A 315 -3.92 3.21 13.82
C HIS A 315 -4.16 4.18 14.97
N ASN A 316 -3.45 5.30 14.93
CA ASN A 316 -3.70 6.47 15.74
C ASN A 316 -3.28 7.68 14.91
N LEU A 317 -4.25 8.36 14.31
CA LEU A 317 -4.00 9.48 13.41
C LEU A 317 -4.70 10.72 13.97
N PHE A 318 -3.98 11.84 13.96
CA PHE A 318 -4.52 13.14 14.38
C PHE A 318 -5.14 13.10 15.79
N GLY A 319 -4.41 12.55 16.77
CA GLY A 319 -4.92 12.39 18.14
C GLY A 319 -6.09 11.41 18.27
N GLY A 320 -6.37 10.60 17.25
CA GLY A 320 -7.51 9.68 17.19
C GLY A 320 -8.74 10.28 16.48
N ASP A 321 -8.66 11.52 15.99
CA ASP A 321 -9.77 12.17 15.30
C ASP A 321 -9.93 11.74 13.83
N VAL A 322 -8.97 10.96 13.31
CA VAL A 322 -9.06 10.31 11.99
C VAL A 322 -8.92 8.79 12.15
N THR A 323 -9.96 8.08 11.75
CA THR A 323 -10.02 6.63 11.71
C THR A 323 -9.86 6.17 10.28
N SER A 324 -8.87 5.33 10.04
CA SER A 324 -8.78 4.70 8.73
C SER A 324 -9.81 3.59 8.58
N GLN A 325 -10.20 3.26 7.36
CA GLN A 325 -11.02 2.09 7.05
C GLN A 325 -10.33 1.27 5.96
N GLU A 326 -11.05 0.36 5.31
CA GLU A 326 -10.52 -0.52 4.27
C GLU A 326 -10.05 0.19 2.99
N SER A 327 -9.11 -0.46 2.32
CA SER A 327 -8.64 -0.02 1.01
C SER A 327 -8.55 -1.20 0.06
N PHE A 328 -8.88 -0.94 -1.19
CA PHE A 328 -8.80 -1.90 -2.27
C PHE A 328 -8.07 -1.29 -3.46
N SER A 329 -7.23 -2.08 -4.10
CA SER A 329 -6.51 -1.65 -5.29
C SER A 329 -6.57 -2.69 -6.40
N LEU A 330 -6.74 -2.20 -7.62
CA LEU A 330 -6.65 -2.94 -8.87
C LEU A 330 -5.57 -2.31 -9.74
N TYR A 331 -4.76 -3.13 -10.41
CA TYR A 331 -3.83 -2.62 -11.40
C TYR A 331 -3.75 -3.51 -12.63
N LEU A 332 -3.53 -2.86 -13.76
CA LEU A 332 -3.25 -3.45 -15.06
C LEU A 332 -1.98 -2.82 -15.60
N ASN A 333 -0.97 -3.65 -15.77
CA ASN A 333 0.36 -3.25 -16.18
C ASN A 333 0.73 -3.97 -17.47
N PHE A 334 1.29 -3.24 -18.43
CA PHE A 334 1.91 -3.81 -19.61
C PHE A 334 3.38 -4.11 -19.31
N SER A 335 3.79 -5.37 -19.49
CA SER A 335 5.18 -5.78 -19.28
C SER A 335 6.07 -5.22 -20.38
N LEU A 336 7.20 -4.63 -20.00
CA LEU A 336 8.22 -4.13 -20.95
C LEU A 336 9.24 -5.21 -21.32
N HIS A 337 9.13 -6.41 -20.75
CA HIS A 337 9.97 -7.58 -21.03
C HIS A 337 9.16 -8.86 -21.13
#